data_AF-A0AAD6G203-F1
#
_entry.id   AF-A0AAD6G203-F1
#
_cell.length_a   1.000
_cell.length_b   1.000
_cell.length_c   1.000
_cell.angle_alpha   90.00
_cell.angle_beta   90.00
_cell.angle_gamma   90.00
#
_symmetry.space_group_name_H-M   'P 1'
#
loop_
_entity.id
_entity.type
_entity.pdbx_description
1 polymer ?
#
loop_
_entity_poly.entity_id
_entity_poly.type
_entity_poly.pdbx_seq_one_letter_code
_entity_poly.pdbx_strand_id
1 'polypeptide(L)'
;MIDTSSGTIKCFALYDNGLNAVYTQWLAAGPGPSKSLNRIVRAAITNTATQQFVIQALRNKGAVTEILAWDVKTQRTLKRADDEDLFTAILGSPNGAGCAYLLAQHKAQLGIKQLSSVTIWMSGSTSFTLSSPIGTMRQNLGLPFTVELW
;
A
#
# COMPACT_ATOMS: atom_id res chain seq x y z
N MET A 1 10.53 -2.75 -7.21
CA MET A 1 11.76 -1.97 -7.47
C MET A 1 12.06 -1.14 -6.24
N ILE A 2 13.26 -1.27 -5.71
CA ILE A 2 13.80 -0.42 -4.63
C ILE A 2 14.54 0.71 -5.36
N ASP A 3 14.12 1.96 -5.19
CA ASP A 3 14.90 3.09 -5.68
C ASP A 3 16.03 3.39 -4.70
N THR A 4 17.26 3.07 -5.13
CA THR A 4 18.51 3.24 -4.36
C THR A 4 19.31 4.47 -4.79
N SER A 5 18.80 5.29 -5.71
CA SER A 5 19.54 6.38 -6.37
C SER A 5 20.08 7.48 -5.43
N SER A 6 19.64 7.51 -4.17
CA SER A 6 20.06 8.50 -3.16
C SER A 6 20.84 7.94 -1.97
N GLY A 7 21.32 6.70 -2.03
CA GLY A 7 22.01 6.05 -0.90
C GLY A 7 21.12 5.80 0.32
N THR A 8 19.83 6.12 0.21
CA THR A 8 18.80 6.01 1.24
C THR A 8 17.57 5.35 0.61
N ILE A 9 17.09 4.25 1.19
CA ILE A 9 15.87 3.62 0.69
C ILE A 9 14.68 4.47 1.11
N LYS A 10 14.09 5.16 0.14
CA LYS A 10 12.88 5.97 0.33
C LYS A 10 11.63 5.11 0.16
N CYS A 11 11.63 4.20 -0.81
CA CYS A 11 10.50 3.35 -1.14
C CYS A 11 10.86 1.86 -1.12
N PHE A 12 9.89 1.03 -0.73
CA PHE A 12 10.03 -0.41 -0.73
C PHE A 12 8.77 -1.07 -1.32
N ALA A 13 8.93 -2.01 -2.25
CA ALA A 13 7.81 -2.65 -2.95
C ALA A 13 7.69 -4.13 -2.58
N LEU A 14 6.46 -4.54 -2.28
CA LEU A 14 6.08 -5.82 -1.69
C LEU A 14 5.18 -6.57 -2.65
N TYR A 15 5.59 -7.80 -3.00
CA TYR A 15 4.69 -8.84 -3.52
C TYR A 15 4.14 -9.64 -2.33
N ASP A 16 3.08 -10.43 -2.50
CA ASP A 16 2.26 -11.07 -1.44
C ASP A 16 3.00 -12.17 -0.62
N ASN A 17 4.17 -11.85 -0.08
CA ASN A 17 4.98 -12.66 0.82
C ASN A 17 4.76 -12.22 2.28
N GLY A 18 5.00 -13.13 3.23
CA GLY A 18 4.91 -12.83 4.66
C GLY A 18 5.88 -11.72 5.12
N LEU A 19 5.45 -10.92 6.11
CA LEU A 19 6.14 -9.72 6.61
C LEU A 19 7.60 -9.93 7.02
N ASN A 20 7.94 -11.09 7.58
CA ASN A 20 9.31 -11.39 8.00
C ASN A 20 10.23 -11.64 6.80
N ALA A 21 9.79 -12.43 5.82
CA ALA A 21 10.55 -12.66 4.59
C ALA A 21 10.81 -11.34 3.86
N VAL A 22 9.86 -10.42 3.96
CA VAL A 22 9.91 -9.08 3.38
C VAL A 22 10.95 -8.18 4.07
N TYR A 23 10.94 -8.08 5.40
CA TYR A 23 11.95 -7.30 6.13
C TYR A 23 13.37 -7.86 5.88
N THR A 24 13.51 -9.18 5.82
CA THR A 24 14.78 -9.84 5.49
C THR A 24 15.21 -9.55 4.05
N GLN A 25 14.30 -9.53 3.07
CA GLN A 25 14.62 -9.10 1.71
C GLN A 25 15.10 -7.65 1.64
N TRP A 26 14.51 -6.75 2.44
CA TRP A 26 14.97 -5.37 2.54
C TRP A 26 16.39 -5.28 3.11
N LEU A 27 16.67 -6.04 4.17
CA LEU A 27 18.02 -6.16 4.73
C LEU A 27 19.03 -6.67 3.69
N ALA A 28 18.63 -7.61 2.83
CA ALA A 28 19.50 -8.20 1.82
C ALA A 28 19.71 -7.33 0.58
N ALA A 29 18.74 -6.48 0.21
CA ALA A 29 18.70 -5.79 -1.07
C ALA A 29 19.25 -4.34 -1.07
N GLY A 30 19.75 -3.83 0.06
CA GLY A 30 20.30 -2.47 0.12
C GLY A 30 20.88 -2.11 1.50
N PRO A 31 21.01 -0.82 1.85
CA PRO A 31 21.59 -0.39 3.13
C PRO A 31 20.77 -0.78 4.37
N GLY A 32 19.67 -1.52 4.18
CA GLY A 32 18.78 -1.97 5.22
C GLY A 32 17.78 -0.90 5.69
N PRO A 33 17.03 -1.23 6.75
CA PRO A 33 16.03 -0.39 7.38
C PRO A 33 16.59 0.96 7.83
N SER A 34 15.90 2.04 7.50
CA SER A 34 16.30 3.40 7.86
C SER A 34 15.13 4.23 8.34
N LYS A 35 15.41 5.18 9.25
CA LYS A 35 14.48 6.22 9.69
C LYS A 35 14.00 7.12 8.55
N SER A 36 14.66 7.08 7.40
CA SER A 36 14.27 7.81 6.19
C SER A 36 13.19 7.11 5.36
N LEU A 37 12.67 5.95 5.80
CA LEU A 37 11.56 5.28 5.14
C LEU A 37 10.35 6.23 5.04
N ASN A 38 9.89 6.45 3.80
CA ASN A 38 8.76 7.35 3.50
C ASN A 38 7.64 6.68 2.71
N ARG A 39 7.88 5.51 2.09
CA ARG A 39 6.88 4.79 1.29
C ARG A 39 6.98 3.28 1.46
N ILE A 40 5.83 2.63 1.68
CA ILE A 40 5.68 1.16 1.63
C ILE A 40 4.68 0.84 0.52
N VAL A 41 5.10 0.11 -0.50
CA VAL A 41 4.27 -0.23 -1.67
C VAL A 41 3.87 -1.68 -1.58
N ARG A 42 2.57 -1.98 -1.45
CA ARG A 42 2.02 -3.31 -1.74
C ARG A 42 1.64 -3.35 -3.21
N ALA A 43 2.17 -4.29 -3.98
CA ALA A 43 1.86 -4.46 -5.39
C ALA A 43 1.44 -5.90 -5.66
N ALA A 44 0.69 -6.09 -6.74
CA ALA A 44 0.19 -7.40 -7.18
C ALA A 44 -0.49 -8.20 -6.06
N ILE A 45 -1.37 -7.53 -5.31
CA ILE A 45 -2.03 -8.12 -4.15
C ILE A 45 -2.96 -9.25 -4.60
N THR A 46 -2.65 -10.49 -4.19
CA THR A 46 -3.50 -11.67 -4.42
C THR A 46 -4.47 -11.96 -3.30
N ASN A 47 -4.20 -11.46 -2.10
CA ASN A 47 -5.07 -11.64 -0.94
C ASN A 47 -6.50 -11.10 -1.19
N THR A 48 -7.45 -12.02 -1.35
CA THR A 48 -8.85 -11.71 -1.70
C THR A 48 -9.55 -10.90 -0.63
N ALA A 49 -9.25 -11.13 0.66
CA ALA A 49 -9.80 -10.34 1.75
C ALA A 49 -9.40 -8.87 1.63
N THR A 50 -8.13 -8.59 1.29
CA THR A 50 -7.68 -7.22 1.03
C THR A 50 -8.41 -6.57 -0.14
N GLN A 51 -8.55 -7.30 -1.25
CA GLN A 51 -9.31 -6.81 -2.40
C GLN A 51 -10.76 -6.50 -2.03
N GLN A 52 -11.40 -7.36 -1.22
CA GLN A 52 -12.76 -7.14 -0.72
C GLN A 52 -12.86 -5.90 0.17
N PHE A 53 -11.95 -5.71 1.13
CA PHE A 53 -11.94 -4.51 1.97
C PHE A 53 -11.82 -3.24 1.15
N VAL A 54 -10.88 -3.19 0.20
CA VAL A 54 -10.66 -2.02 -0.66
C VAL A 54 -11.91 -1.73 -1.50
N ILE A 55 -12.47 -2.74 -2.16
CA ILE A 55 -13.65 -2.57 -3.01
C ILE A 55 -14.89 -2.18 -2.21
N GLN A 56 -15.13 -2.83 -1.08
CA GLN A 56 -16.30 -2.52 -0.25
C GLN A 56 -16.20 -1.11 0.31
N ALA A 57 -15.01 -0.69 0.76
CA ALA A 57 -14.81 0.65 1.29
C ALA A 57 -14.99 1.71 0.19
N LEU A 58 -14.49 1.47 -1.04
CA LEU A 58 -14.72 2.36 -2.17
C LEU A 58 -16.20 2.43 -2.59
N ARG A 59 -16.91 1.31 -2.58
CA ARG A 59 -18.37 1.26 -2.86
C ARG A 59 -19.16 2.04 -1.81
N ASN A 60 -18.83 1.88 -0.52
CA ASN A 60 -19.50 2.59 0.57
C ASN A 60 -19.32 4.11 0.47
N LYS A 61 -18.20 4.59 -0.07
CA LYS A 61 -17.96 6.02 -0.32
C LYS A 61 -18.90 6.57 -1.41
N GLY A 62 -19.41 5.74 -2.32
CA GLY A 62 -20.42 6.08 -3.33
C GLY A 62 -19.95 6.98 -4.49
N ALA A 63 -18.89 7.77 -4.31
CA ALA A 63 -18.36 8.71 -5.30
C ALA A 63 -17.30 8.13 -6.24
N VAL A 64 -16.94 6.85 -6.07
CA VAL A 64 -15.93 6.18 -6.89
C VAL A 64 -16.62 5.12 -7.74
N THR A 65 -16.36 5.13 -9.04
CA THR A 65 -16.91 4.14 -9.98
C THR A 65 -15.83 3.20 -10.52
N GLU A 66 -14.58 3.62 -10.47
CA GLU A 66 -13.44 2.85 -10.97
C GLU A 66 -12.15 3.10 -10.17
N ILE A 67 -11.28 2.09 -10.17
CA ILE A 67 -9.87 2.21 -9.79
C ILE A 67 -9.08 2.31 -11.09
N LEU A 68 -8.36 3.42 -11.26
CA LEU A 68 -7.65 3.67 -12.50
C LEU A 68 -6.36 2.85 -12.62
N ALA A 69 -6.03 2.48 -13.86
CA ALA A 69 -4.70 2.01 -14.22
C ALA A 69 -3.62 3.01 -13.79
N TRP A 70 -2.37 2.57 -13.68
CA TRP A 70 -1.26 3.48 -13.37
C TRP A 70 -1.06 4.51 -14.48
N ASP A 71 -1.66 5.68 -14.31
CA ASP A 71 -1.29 6.93 -14.96
C ASP A 71 -1.01 7.98 -13.88
N VAL A 72 0.08 8.71 -14.03
CA VAL A 72 0.66 9.61 -13.03
C VAL A 72 -0.30 10.76 -12.67
N LYS A 73 -1.34 11.01 -13.48
CA LYS A 73 -2.23 12.17 -13.39
C LYS A 73 -3.56 11.93 -12.69
N THR A 74 -3.95 10.68 -12.44
CA THR A 74 -5.34 10.36 -12.01
C THR A 74 -5.42 9.45 -10.79
N GLN A 75 -4.29 9.23 -10.11
CA GLN A 75 -4.22 8.34 -8.95
C GLN A 75 -5.09 8.84 -7.80
N ARG A 76 -5.89 7.93 -7.23
CA ARG A 76 -6.66 8.23 -6.02
C ARG A 76 -5.77 8.01 -4.81
N THR A 77 -5.28 9.11 -4.25
CA THR A 77 -4.59 9.11 -2.96
C THR A 77 -5.54 9.54 -1.87
N LEU A 78 -5.74 8.66 -0.89
CA LEU A 78 -6.54 8.88 0.29
C LEU A 78 -5.61 9.29 1.42
N LYS A 79 -5.73 10.53 1.88
CA LYS A 79 -5.05 10.96 3.10
C LYS A 79 -5.94 10.61 4.28
N ARG A 80 -5.31 10.18 5.37
CA ARG A 80 -6.02 9.87 6.62
C ARG A 80 -6.88 11.04 7.09
N ALA A 81 -6.38 12.27 6.96
CA ALA A 81 -7.08 13.48 7.39
C ALA A 81 -8.31 13.83 6.53
N ASP A 82 -8.33 13.42 5.26
CA ASP A 82 -9.38 13.78 4.31
C ASP A 82 -10.48 12.69 4.26
N ASP A 83 -10.09 11.43 4.49
CA ASP A 83 -10.94 10.25 4.28
C ASP A 83 -10.68 9.16 5.35
N GLU A 84 -10.87 9.49 6.63
CA GLU A 84 -10.51 8.61 7.77
C GLU A 84 -11.17 7.23 7.71
N ASP A 85 -12.47 7.14 7.45
CA ASP A 85 -13.19 5.86 7.41
C ASP A 85 -12.66 4.91 6.33
N LEU A 86 -12.46 5.46 5.12
CA LEU A 86 -11.96 4.71 3.97
C LEU A 86 -10.49 4.32 4.18
N PHE A 87 -9.68 5.24 4.69
CA PHE A 87 -8.29 4.94 5.06
C PHE A 87 -8.21 3.83 6.11
N THR A 88 -9.06 3.90 7.15
CA THR A 88 -9.10 2.93 8.26
C THR A 88 -9.57 1.56 7.78
N ALA A 89 -10.55 1.50 6.88
CA ALA A 89 -11.00 0.24 6.28
C ALA A 89 -9.88 -0.44 5.48
N ILE A 90 -9.10 0.33 4.72
CA ILE A 90 -7.93 -0.20 3.98
C ILE A 90 -6.83 -0.59 4.95
N LEU A 91 -6.60 0.19 6.00
CA LEU A 91 -5.63 -0.12 7.05
C LEU A 91 -5.98 -1.42 7.80
N GLY A 92 -7.27 -1.72 7.99
CA GLY A 92 -7.76 -2.96 8.58
C GLY A 92 -7.62 -4.20 7.69
N SER A 93 -7.32 -4.03 6.40
CA SER A 93 -7.08 -5.16 5.50
C SER A 93 -5.78 -5.90 5.85
N PRO A 94 -5.63 -7.20 5.52
CA PRO A 94 -4.39 -7.93 5.76
C PRO A 94 -3.12 -7.24 5.24
N ASN A 95 -3.18 -6.62 4.06
CA ASN A 95 -2.03 -5.91 3.48
C ASN A 95 -1.77 -4.56 4.17
N GLY A 96 -2.81 -3.81 4.55
CA GLY A 96 -2.69 -2.55 5.29
C GLY A 96 -2.19 -2.77 6.73
N ALA A 97 -2.79 -3.72 7.44
CA ALA A 97 -2.43 -4.07 8.80
C ALA A 97 -1.00 -4.59 8.87
N GLY A 98 -0.57 -5.36 7.86
CA GLY A 98 0.82 -5.79 7.75
C GLY A 98 1.80 -4.62 7.66
N CYS A 99 1.49 -3.57 6.90
CA CYS A 99 2.32 -2.37 6.84
C CYS A 99 2.41 -1.66 8.20
N ALA A 100 1.29 -1.54 8.93
CA ALA A 100 1.30 -0.97 10.27
C ALA A 100 2.08 -1.84 11.27
N TYR A 101 1.93 -3.16 11.17
CA TYR A 101 2.65 -4.11 12.01
C TYR A 101 4.17 -4.05 11.79
N LEU A 102 4.62 -3.93 10.53
CA LEU A 102 6.03 -3.72 10.20
C LEU A 102 6.60 -2.47 10.92
N LEU A 103 5.89 -1.34 10.84
CA LEU A 103 6.32 -0.11 11.52
C LEU A 103 6.33 -0.29 13.04
N ALA A 104 5.35 -1.01 13.59
CA ALA A 104 5.25 -1.25 15.02
C ALA A 104 6.35 -2.16 15.57
N GLN A 105 6.76 -3.20 14.82
CA GLN A 105 7.78 -4.15 15.25
C GLN A 105 9.21 -3.59 15.11
N HIS A 106 9.44 -2.71 14.14
CA HIS A 106 10.77 -2.20 13.83
C HIS A 106 10.99 -0.74 14.26
N LYS A 107 10.32 -0.29 15.33
CA LYS A 107 10.45 1.09 15.84
C LYS A 107 11.90 1.47 16.19
N ALA A 108 12.71 0.52 16.65
CA ALA A 108 14.12 0.77 16.97
C ALA A 108 14.92 1.18 15.73
N GLN A 109 14.65 0.55 14.60
CA GLN A 109 15.34 0.79 13.33
C GLN A 109 14.70 1.93 12.51
N LEU A 110 13.37 2.01 12.52
CA LEU A 110 12.59 2.92 11.69
C LEU A 110 12.20 4.22 12.40
N GLY A 111 12.30 4.28 13.73
CA GLY A 111 11.69 5.34 14.53
C GLY A 111 10.19 5.14 14.72
N ILE A 112 9.55 6.06 15.44
CA ILE A 112 8.10 6.06 15.63
C ILE A 112 7.47 6.69 14.38
N LYS A 113 6.78 5.86 13.60
CA LYS A 113 6.21 6.22 12.31
C LYS A 113 4.76 5.75 12.20
N GLN A 114 3.99 6.45 11.39
CA GLN A 114 2.60 6.11 11.06
C GLN A 114 2.37 6.14 9.56
N LEU A 115 1.31 5.47 9.12
CA LEU A 115 0.80 5.58 7.75
C LEU A 115 -0.10 6.82 7.65
N SER A 116 0.21 7.74 6.74
CA SER A 116 -0.51 9.02 6.58
C SER A 116 -1.44 9.05 5.37
N SER A 117 -1.12 8.30 4.32
CA SER A 117 -1.95 8.19 3.13
C SER A 117 -1.81 6.82 2.47
N VAL A 118 -2.80 6.45 1.67
CA VAL A 118 -2.75 5.29 0.77
C VAL A 118 -3.20 5.70 -0.62
N THR A 119 -2.41 5.36 -1.63
CA THR A 119 -2.82 5.44 -3.02
C THR A 119 -3.40 4.10 -3.44
N ILE A 120 -4.53 4.07 -4.14
CA ILE A 120 -5.10 2.85 -4.70
C ILE A 120 -4.89 2.88 -6.20
N TRP A 121 -4.33 1.80 -6.77
CA TRP A 121 -4.07 1.73 -8.20
C TRP A 121 -4.22 0.31 -8.75
N MET A 122 -4.45 0.23 -10.06
CA MET A 122 -4.38 -1.01 -10.84
C MET A 122 -3.05 -1.09 -11.61
N SER A 123 -2.28 -2.16 -11.38
CA SER A 123 -1.04 -2.43 -12.10
C SER A 123 -1.30 -2.91 -13.51
N GLY A 124 -0.52 -2.36 -14.44
CA GLY A 124 -0.73 -2.51 -15.87
C GLY A 124 -1.57 -1.38 -16.44
N SER A 125 -2.11 -1.60 -17.64
CA SER A 125 -2.79 -0.58 -18.44
C SER A 125 -4.32 -0.63 -18.35
N THR A 126 -4.87 -1.37 -17.39
CA THR A 126 -6.32 -1.65 -17.31
C THR A 126 -6.91 -1.17 -15.99
N SER A 127 -7.86 -0.25 -16.07
CA SER A 127 -8.68 0.20 -14.94
C SER A 127 -9.67 -0.89 -14.51
N PHE A 128 -10.12 -0.85 -13.25
CA PHE A 128 -11.13 -1.75 -12.70
C PHE A 128 -12.39 -0.98 -12.36
N THR A 129 -13.51 -1.34 -12.97
CA THR A 129 -14.82 -0.78 -12.61
C THR A 129 -15.36 -1.45 -11.35
N LEU A 130 -15.78 -0.67 -10.34
CA LEU A 130 -16.26 -1.18 -9.05
C LEU A 130 -17.53 -2.03 -9.15
N SER A 131 -18.29 -1.94 -10.25
CA SER A 131 -19.43 -2.81 -10.53
C SER A 131 -19.02 -4.21 -11.00
N SER A 132 -17.76 -4.41 -11.40
CA SER A 132 -17.26 -5.70 -11.85
C SER A 132 -17.11 -6.69 -10.69
N PRO A 133 -17.23 -8.01 -10.93
CA PRO A 133 -16.94 -9.02 -9.93
C PRO A 133 -15.48 -8.92 -9.43
N ILE A 134 -15.26 -9.03 -8.12
CA ILE A 134 -13.92 -8.87 -7.51
C ILE A 134 -12.89 -9.84 -8.12
N GLY A 135 -13.31 -11.04 -8.51
CA GLY A 135 -12.43 -12.03 -9.15
C GLY A 135 -11.79 -11.58 -10.47
N THR A 136 -12.30 -10.53 -11.12
CA THR A 136 -11.69 -9.99 -12.35
C THR A 136 -10.50 -9.06 -12.07
N MET A 137 -10.32 -8.60 -10.82
CA MET A 137 -9.22 -7.72 -10.42
C MET A 137 -7.85 -8.40 -10.55
N ARG A 138 -7.78 -9.74 -10.40
CA ARG A 138 -6.53 -10.54 -10.48
C ARG A 138 -5.41 -9.95 -9.61
N GLN A 139 -4.15 -10.13 -9.98
CA GLN A 139 -2.98 -9.60 -9.26
C GLN A 139 -2.66 -8.16 -9.66
N ASN A 140 -3.69 -7.34 -9.90
CA ASN A 140 -3.46 -5.98 -10.38
C ASN A 140 -3.66 -4.93 -9.31
N LEU A 141 -4.15 -5.26 -8.11
CA LEU A 141 -4.29 -4.24 -7.07
C LEU A 141 -2.94 -3.88 -6.45
N GLY A 142 -2.70 -2.58 -6.29
CA GLY A 142 -1.61 -2.08 -5.47
C GLY A 142 -2.04 -0.97 -4.52
N LEU A 143 -1.33 -0.90 -3.39
CA LEU A 143 -1.53 0.02 -2.28
C LEU A 143 -0.19 0.63 -1.83
N PRO A 144 0.30 1.71 -2.48
CA PRO A 144 1.36 2.55 -1.95
C PRO A 144 0.89 3.32 -0.72
N PHE A 145 1.51 3.08 0.41
CA PHE A 145 1.33 3.85 1.64
C PHE A 145 2.43 4.89 1.80
N THR A 146 2.07 6.10 2.20
CA THR A 146 3.00 7.12 2.68
C THR A 146 3.22 6.92 4.18
N VAL A 147 4.48 7.05 4.58
CA VAL A 147 4.94 6.88 5.96
C VAL A 147 5.50 8.21 6.46
N GLU A 148 5.01 8.66 7.60
CA GLU A 148 5.42 9.89 8.26
C GLU A 148 5.82 9.62 9.71
N LEU A 149 6.47 10.60 10.34
CA LEU A 149 6.72 10.55 11.78
C LEU A 149 5.36 10.65 12.51
N TRP A 150 5.25 9.95 13.64
CA TRP A 150 4.08 10.06 14.51
C TRP A 150 4.17 11.30 15.39
#